data_AF-A0A1I4AD95-F1
#
_entry.id   AF-A0A1I4AD95-F1
#
_cell.length_a   1.000
_cell.length_b   1.000
_cell.length_c   1.000
_cell.angle_alpha   90.00
_cell.angle_beta   90.00
_cell.angle_gamma   90.00
#
_symmetry.space_group_name_H-M   'P 1'
#
loop_
_entity.id
_entity.type
_entity.pdbx_description
1 polymer ?
#
loop_
_entity_poly.entity_id
_entity_poly.type
_entity_poly.pdbx_seq_one_letter_code
_entity_poly.pdbx_strand_id
1 'polypeptide(L)'
;MMAISDSISVYRWLRRKRHEKKKTLYKQSWQLVVDPVVLFYSALFVIFCFFIGYDWLKQLLPLVQAREGFVERYVLILPFIIGFNATLQAWTDPCLRFTTSELLLSLLPHSRQSIVKYLIIEKIAVQSIITLCIALFVGILMPFTPSDLLLWTLLYLSSIPLSVLVQWKLFSQNRWMKALAFLFIGGLIPLFFVGTTPLILYSLLLLAVLLILFKKGEPSWDRVAEVNDARVWNMWIVSQMTNVQVKSGRRFGATQNDSEKDRNPDLSVQKLYERIWIGHFRRSSNYICQTIPVLMVITAVVPWQVNWMLVFTLPLAVLIYQEVATGIFADLFQQENAFQSLPIDERNSVSSYLRWVYIGFLPILMAFVGVQWALGEPIVVWVIQLLGISLWVYHDMKKVIHERLKIILKENFFRNEWMRGLGFLILAAGIYHPSFMIFLPLLLLYPNLRARLKPQREMKKPSV
;
A
#
# COMPACT_ATOMS: atom_id res chain seq x y z
N MET A 1 35.79 28.87 -13.54
CA MET A 1 34.85 28.18 -14.48
C MET A 1 35.41 26.88 -15.07
N MET A 2 36.73 26.71 -15.27
CA MET A 2 37.33 25.45 -15.78
C MET A 2 36.96 24.19 -14.97
N ALA A 3 37.07 24.21 -13.63
CA ALA A 3 36.76 23.04 -12.79
C ALA A 3 35.30 22.54 -12.84
N ILE A 4 34.34 23.39 -13.23
CA ILE A 4 32.91 23.02 -13.33
C ILE A 4 32.66 22.17 -14.59
N SER A 5 33.31 22.52 -15.70
CA SER A 5 33.26 21.75 -16.96
C SER A 5 33.82 20.34 -16.74
N ASP A 6 34.95 20.25 -16.04
CA ASP A 6 35.63 18.97 -15.75
C ASP A 6 34.79 18.07 -14.83
N SER A 7 34.09 18.64 -13.85
CA SER A 7 33.23 17.88 -12.95
C SER A 7 32.06 17.21 -13.69
N ILE A 8 31.46 17.91 -14.67
CA ILE A 8 30.32 17.40 -15.43
C ILE A 8 30.77 16.34 -16.45
N SER A 9 31.93 16.53 -17.08
CA SER A 9 32.46 15.58 -18.06
C SER A 9 32.81 14.24 -17.39
N VAL A 10 33.48 14.26 -16.24
CA VAL A 10 33.79 13.07 -15.44
C VAL A 10 32.51 12.38 -14.98
N TYR A 11 31.53 13.13 -14.50
CA TYR A 11 30.23 12.57 -14.12
C TYR A 11 29.51 11.89 -15.30
N ARG A 12 29.49 12.52 -16.49
CA ARG A 12 28.90 11.92 -17.71
C ARG A 12 29.62 10.64 -18.11
N TRP A 13 30.96 10.62 -18.02
CA TRP A 13 31.76 9.43 -18.30
C TRP A 13 31.42 8.27 -17.36
N LEU A 14 31.36 8.53 -16.04
CA LEU A 14 30.99 7.55 -15.02
C LEU A 14 29.60 6.95 -15.30
N ARG A 15 28.65 7.81 -15.65
CA ARG A 15 27.28 7.39 -15.97
C ARG A 15 27.20 6.55 -17.23
N ARG A 16 27.96 6.90 -18.27
CA ARG A 16 28.06 6.10 -19.50
C ARG A 16 28.58 4.70 -19.19
N LYS A 17 29.63 4.58 -18.38
CA LYS A 17 30.17 3.28 -17.94
C LYS A 17 29.18 2.47 -17.12
N ARG A 18 28.42 3.12 -16.22
CA ARG A 18 27.33 2.46 -15.47
C ARG A 18 26.24 1.94 -16.41
N HIS A 19 25.83 2.75 -17.40
CA HIS A 19 24.83 2.35 -18.38
C HIS A 19 25.31 1.19 -19.25
N GLU A 20 26.56 1.21 -19.71
CA GLU A 20 27.19 0.10 -20.43
C GLU A 20 27.14 -1.19 -19.61
N LYS A 21 27.55 -1.15 -18.34
CA LYS A 21 27.48 -2.33 -17.43
C LYS A 21 26.05 -2.84 -17.26
N LYS A 22 25.08 -1.94 -17.04
CA LYS A 22 23.66 -2.33 -16.92
C LYS A 22 23.14 -2.96 -18.21
N LYS A 23 23.46 -2.39 -19.37
CA LYS A 23 23.06 -2.93 -20.67
C LYS A 23 23.61 -4.34 -20.87
N THR A 24 24.85 -4.60 -20.48
CA THR A 24 25.44 -5.94 -20.54
C THR A 24 24.69 -6.94 -19.64
N LEU A 25 24.39 -6.56 -18.39
CA LEU A 25 23.63 -7.43 -17.47
C LEU A 25 22.20 -7.70 -17.95
N TYR A 26 21.51 -6.69 -18.49
CA TYR A 26 20.20 -6.86 -19.11
C TYR A 26 20.27 -7.76 -20.33
N LYS A 27 21.27 -7.58 -21.20
CA LYS A 27 21.46 -8.43 -22.38
C LYS A 27 21.66 -9.90 -21.98
N GLN A 28 22.52 -10.16 -20.99
CA GLN A 28 22.75 -11.51 -20.47
C GLN A 28 21.47 -12.11 -19.88
N SER A 29 20.74 -11.35 -19.05
CA SER A 29 19.50 -11.81 -18.43
C SER A 29 18.40 -12.05 -19.47
N TRP A 30 18.33 -11.23 -20.52
CA TRP A 30 17.36 -11.37 -21.60
C TRP A 30 17.63 -12.62 -22.45
N GLN A 31 18.90 -12.86 -22.79
CA GLN A 31 19.31 -14.04 -23.57
C GLN A 31 19.06 -15.35 -22.83
N LEU A 32 18.99 -15.34 -21.49
CA LEU A 32 18.68 -16.53 -20.69
C LEU A 32 17.18 -16.89 -20.71
N VAL A 33 16.30 -15.95 -21.02
CA VAL A 33 14.86 -16.08 -20.74
C VAL A 33 14.03 -16.02 -22.01
N VAL A 34 14.42 -15.14 -22.94
CA VAL A 34 13.61 -14.80 -24.09
C VAL A 34 14.09 -15.55 -25.31
N ASP A 35 13.32 -16.57 -25.67
CA ASP A 35 13.41 -17.21 -26.97
C ASP A 35 12.87 -16.24 -28.05
N PRO A 36 13.61 -16.00 -29.15
CA PRO A 36 13.12 -15.21 -30.29
C PRO A 36 11.74 -15.64 -30.81
N VAL A 37 11.43 -16.94 -30.76
CA VAL A 37 10.13 -17.48 -31.21
C VAL A 37 9.00 -16.99 -30.29
N VAL A 38 9.18 -17.10 -28.97
CA VAL A 38 8.22 -16.61 -27.99
C VAL A 38 8.05 -15.09 -28.10
N LEU A 39 9.13 -14.36 -28.34
CA LEU A 39 9.07 -12.92 -28.56
C LEU A 39 8.21 -12.55 -29.76
N PHE A 40 8.37 -13.24 -30.89
CA PHE A 40 7.57 -13.01 -32.09
C PHE A 40 6.06 -13.20 -31.83
N TYR A 41 5.68 -14.32 -31.21
CA TYR A 41 4.27 -14.58 -30.88
C TYR A 41 3.73 -13.60 -29.84
N SER A 42 4.52 -13.24 -28.82
CA SER A 42 4.13 -12.25 -27.81
C SER A 42 3.93 -10.86 -28.40
N ALA A 43 4.76 -10.46 -29.38
CA ALA A 43 4.65 -9.17 -30.05
C ALA A 43 3.36 -9.10 -30.90
N LEU A 44 3.05 -10.16 -31.65
CA LEU A 44 1.77 -10.27 -32.36
C LEU A 44 0.58 -10.20 -31.39
N PHE A 45 0.66 -10.89 -30.26
CA PHE A 45 -0.38 -10.86 -29.23
C PHE A 45 -0.58 -9.46 -28.65
N VAL A 46 0.50 -8.73 -28.37
CA VAL A 46 0.43 -7.33 -27.88
C VAL A 46 -0.27 -6.43 -28.89
N ILE A 47 -0.03 -6.61 -30.19
CA ILE A 47 -0.72 -5.85 -31.24
C ILE A 47 -2.23 -6.15 -31.21
N PHE A 48 -2.63 -7.42 -31.12
CA PHE A 48 -4.04 -7.79 -31.00
C PHE A 48 -4.68 -7.23 -29.72
N CYS A 49 -3.99 -7.32 -28.57
CA CYS A 49 -4.46 -6.72 -27.32
C CYS A 49 -4.62 -5.21 -27.43
N PHE A 50 -3.76 -4.53 -28.19
CA PHE A 50 -3.87 -3.10 -28.43
C PHE A 50 -5.12 -2.74 -29.24
N PHE A 51 -5.44 -3.50 -30.29
CA PHE A 51 -6.68 -3.31 -31.05
C PHE A 51 -7.92 -3.57 -30.19
N ILE A 52 -7.94 -4.67 -29.44
CA ILE A 52 -9.05 -4.99 -28.52
C ILE A 52 -9.21 -3.87 -27.48
N GLY A 53 -8.11 -3.43 -26.87
CA GLY A 53 -8.12 -2.35 -25.89
C GLY A 53 -8.59 -1.02 -26.48
N TYR A 54 -8.23 -0.72 -27.72
CA TYR A 54 -8.67 0.47 -28.44
C TYR A 54 -10.18 0.44 -28.73
N ASP A 55 -10.72 -0.70 -29.16
CA ASP A 55 -12.17 -0.84 -29.39
C ASP A 55 -12.97 -0.74 -28.09
N TRP A 56 -12.46 -1.31 -26.99
CA TRP A 56 -13.04 -1.13 -25.66
C TRP A 56 -12.99 0.34 -25.21
N LEU A 57 -11.87 1.03 -25.45
CA LEU A 57 -11.73 2.45 -25.09
C LEU A 57 -12.73 3.33 -25.85
N LYS A 58 -13.02 3.02 -27.12
CA LYS A 58 -14.08 3.69 -27.90
C LYS A 58 -15.47 3.53 -27.31
N GLN A 59 -15.77 2.41 -26.65
CA GLN A 59 -17.06 2.23 -25.98
C GLN A 59 -17.17 3.10 -24.72
N LEU A 60 -16.04 3.46 -24.10
CA LEU A 60 -15.99 4.36 -22.95
C LEU A 60 -16.02 5.85 -23.34
N LEU A 61 -15.85 6.18 -24.62
CA LEU A 61 -15.81 7.55 -25.11
C LEU A 61 -17.02 8.39 -24.71
N PRO A 62 -18.28 7.91 -24.88
CA PRO A 62 -19.46 8.69 -24.51
C PRO A 62 -19.50 9.03 -23.02
N LEU A 63 -18.97 8.15 -22.17
CA LEU A 63 -18.90 8.40 -20.71
C LEU A 63 -17.88 9.48 -20.37
N VAL A 64 -16.78 9.57 -21.12
CA VAL A 64 -15.76 10.62 -20.95
C VAL A 64 -16.32 11.96 -21.46
N GLN A 65 -16.94 11.97 -22.64
CA GLN A 65 -17.55 13.17 -23.23
C GLN A 65 -18.66 13.74 -22.35
N ALA A 66 -19.52 12.88 -21.78
CA ALA A 66 -20.57 13.31 -20.84
C ALA A 66 -20.02 13.94 -19.55
N ARG A 67 -18.71 13.81 -19.26
CA ARG A 67 -18.05 14.30 -18.05
C ARG A 67 -16.98 15.36 -18.30
N GLU A 68 -16.82 15.87 -19.51
CA GLU A 68 -15.81 16.90 -19.83
C GLU A 68 -15.92 18.12 -18.90
N GLY A 69 -17.13 18.64 -18.67
CA GLY A 69 -17.35 19.76 -17.75
C GLY A 69 -17.09 19.44 -16.27
N PHE A 70 -17.12 18.16 -15.87
CA PHE A 70 -16.67 17.75 -14.53
C PHE A 70 -15.15 17.84 -14.45
N VAL A 71 -14.43 17.33 -15.45
CA VAL A 71 -12.97 17.28 -15.48
C VAL A 71 -12.36 18.68 -15.41
N GLU A 72 -12.90 19.64 -16.17
CA GLU A 72 -12.48 21.05 -16.18
C GLU A 72 -12.49 21.71 -14.77
N ARG A 73 -13.48 21.38 -13.94
CA ARG A 73 -13.61 21.97 -12.61
C ARG A 73 -12.51 21.51 -11.65
N TYR A 74 -12.00 20.28 -11.81
CA TYR A 74 -11.02 19.69 -10.91
C TYR A 74 -9.57 19.82 -11.40
N VAL A 75 -9.33 20.40 -12.58
CA VAL A 75 -7.98 20.54 -13.14
C VAL A 75 -7.02 21.26 -12.19
N LEU A 76 -7.52 22.26 -11.46
CA LEU A 76 -6.74 23.04 -10.50
C LEU A 76 -6.31 22.23 -9.27
N ILE A 77 -6.87 21.04 -9.03
CA ILE A 77 -6.47 20.18 -7.91
C ILE A 77 -5.11 19.48 -8.15
N LEU A 78 -4.70 19.39 -9.43
CA LEU A 78 -3.57 18.58 -9.88
C LEU A 78 -2.24 18.93 -9.15
N PRO A 79 -1.85 20.20 -9.01
CA PRO A 79 -0.63 20.55 -8.28
C PRO A 79 -0.64 20.14 -6.81
N PHE A 80 -1.82 20.10 -6.17
CA PHE A 80 -1.97 19.64 -4.79
C PHE A 80 -1.77 18.13 -4.69
N ILE A 81 -2.34 17.36 -5.62
CA ILE A 81 -2.14 15.90 -5.69
C ILE A 81 -0.66 15.58 -5.92
N ILE A 82 0.02 16.31 -6.81
CA ILE A 82 1.45 16.10 -7.08
C ILE A 82 2.29 16.50 -5.86
N GLY A 83 1.99 17.63 -5.22
CA GLY A 83 2.65 18.04 -3.98
C GLY A 83 2.47 17.00 -2.88
N PHE A 84 1.25 16.49 -2.71
CA PHE A 84 0.93 15.43 -1.76
C PHE A 84 1.72 14.15 -2.05
N ASN A 85 1.75 13.70 -3.30
CA ASN A 85 2.55 12.55 -3.72
C ASN A 85 4.05 12.77 -3.45
N ALA A 86 4.58 13.98 -3.69
CA ALA A 86 5.96 14.32 -3.36
C ALA A 86 6.25 14.20 -1.85
N THR A 87 5.32 14.61 -0.97
CA THR A 87 5.48 14.42 0.48
C THR A 87 5.47 12.95 0.89
N LEU A 88 4.62 12.12 0.26
CA LEU A 88 4.58 10.67 0.47
C LEU A 88 5.88 10.00 0.03
N GLN A 89 6.34 10.33 -1.18
CA GLN A 89 7.57 9.76 -1.73
C GLN A 89 8.81 10.20 -0.95
N ALA A 90 8.81 11.38 -0.32
CA ALA A 90 9.93 11.85 0.51
C ALA A 90 10.21 10.95 1.73
N TRP A 91 9.30 10.03 2.10
CA TRP A 91 9.55 9.04 3.14
C TRP A 91 10.49 7.93 2.70
N THR A 92 10.43 7.55 1.42
CA THR A 92 11.10 6.37 0.87
C THR A 92 12.22 6.74 -0.10
N ASP A 93 12.09 7.84 -0.82
CA ASP A 93 12.91 8.16 -1.98
C ASP A 93 13.41 9.61 -1.98
N PRO A 94 14.73 9.85 -2.12
CA PRO A 94 15.29 11.19 -2.24
C PRO A 94 14.97 11.90 -3.57
N CYS A 95 14.31 11.25 -4.55
CA CYS A 95 14.03 11.77 -5.90
C CYS A 95 15.26 11.86 -6.82
N LEU A 96 16.35 12.45 -6.33
CA LEU A 96 17.61 12.60 -7.07
C LEU A 96 18.46 11.34 -6.94
N ARG A 97 18.90 10.79 -8.07
CA ARG A 97 19.72 9.58 -8.14
C ARG A 97 21.21 9.88 -7.89
N PHE A 98 21.52 10.29 -6.67
CA PHE A 98 22.89 10.50 -6.21
C PHE A 98 23.38 9.22 -5.52
N THR A 99 24.32 8.49 -6.12
CA THR A 99 24.84 7.20 -5.65
C THR A 99 26.19 7.34 -4.94
N THR A 100 26.72 6.25 -4.38
CA THR A 100 28.03 6.25 -3.69
C THR A 100 29.17 6.69 -4.60
N SER A 101 29.09 6.39 -5.90
CA SER A 101 30.11 6.81 -6.86
C SER A 101 30.21 8.33 -6.99
N GLU A 102 29.09 9.05 -6.99
CA GLU A 102 29.06 10.53 -7.03
C GLU A 102 29.45 11.11 -5.67
N LEU A 103 29.16 10.40 -4.58
CA LEU A 103 29.65 10.77 -3.25
C LEU A 103 31.18 10.76 -3.21
N LEU A 104 31.80 9.67 -3.68
CA LEU A 104 33.26 9.54 -3.79
C LEU A 104 33.85 10.57 -4.76
N LEU A 105 33.18 10.84 -5.89
CA LEU A 105 33.57 11.91 -6.81
C LEU A 105 33.54 13.29 -6.13
N SER A 106 32.64 13.50 -5.17
CA SER A 106 32.58 14.75 -4.41
C SER A 106 33.65 14.89 -3.32
N LEU A 107 34.38 13.81 -3.00
CA LEU A 107 35.57 13.87 -2.13
C LEU A 107 36.83 14.33 -2.90
N LEU A 108 36.80 14.22 -4.22
CA LEU A 108 37.79 14.79 -5.13
C LEU A 108 37.53 16.31 -5.31
N PRO A 109 38.39 17.08 -6.03
CA PRO A 109 38.20 18.53 -6.23
C PRO A 109 37.00 18.90 -7.13
N HIS A 110 35.90 18.15 -7.05
CA HIS A 110 34.67 18.38 -7.79
C HIS A 110 33.56 18.88 -6.87
N SER A 111 32.89 19.94 -7.30
CA SER A 111 31.79 20.57 -6.57
C SER A 111 30.56 19.66 -6.51
N ARG A 112 30.16 19.25 -5.30
CA ARG A 112 28.92 18.51 -5.04
C ARG A 112 27.68 19.28 -5.51
N GLN A 113 27.64 20.59 -5.29
CA GLN A 113 26.50 21.44 -5.66
C GLN A 113 26.28 21.46 -7.18
N SER A 114 27.36 21.43 -7.97
CA SER A 114 27.27 21.40 -9.43
C SER A 114 26.68 20.08 -9.92
N ILE A 115 27.08 18.95 -9.33
CA ILE A 115 26.54 17.62 -9.66
C ILE A 115 25.04 17.56 -9.30
N VAL A 116 24.65 18.09 -8.15
CA VAL A 116 23.25 18.10 -7.70
C VAL A 116 22.38 18.98 -8.59
N LYS A 117 22.84 20.19 -8.97
CA LYS A 117 22.12 21.06 -9.92
C LYS A 117 21.91 20.36 -11.25
N TYR A 118 22.93 19.69 -11.76
CA TYR A 118 22.83 18.90 -13.00
C TYR A 118 21.77 17.78 -12.87
N LEU A 119 21.79 17.02 -11.77
CA LEU A 119 20.81 15.97 -11.50
C LEU A 119 19.37 16.47 -11.40
N ILE A 120 19.15 17.63 -10.78
CA ILE A 120 17.83 18.27 -10.70
C ILE A 120 17.31 18.61 -12.11
N ILE A 121 18.13 19.32 -12.89
CA ILE A 121 17.77 19.73 -14.26
C ILE A 121 17.46 18.50 -15.12
N GLU A 122 18.32 17.49 -15.04
CA GLU A 122 18.14 16.25 -15.79
C GLU A 122 16.85 15.51 -15.39
N LYS A 123 16.57 15.43 -14.09
CA LYS A 123 15.35 14.79 -13.57
C LYS A 123 14.10 15.50 -14.08
N ILE A 124 14.08 16.83 -14.01
CA ILE A 124 12.98 17.66 -14.52
C ILE A 124 12.85 17.45 -16.02
N ALA A 125 13.93 17.54 -16.80
CA ALA A 125 13.89 17.38 -18.25
C ALA A 125 13.35 15.99 -18.67
N VAL A 126 13.83 14.92 -18.04
CA VAL A 126 13.36 13.55 -18.34
C VAL A 126 11.88 13.40 -17.97
N GLN A 127 11.45 13.90 -16.81
CA GLN A 127 10.03 13.84 -16.42
C GLN A 127 9.15 14.68 -17.34
N SER A 128 9.61 15.86 -17.76
CA SER A 128 8.88 16.70 -18.72
C SER A 128 8.72 16.00 -20.07
N ILE A 129 9.78 15.38 -20.60
CA ILE A 129 9.71 14.61 -21.86
C ILE A 129 8.70 13.46 -21.73
N ILE A 130 8.79 12.67 -20.64
CA ILE A 130 7.85 11.56 -20.40
C ILE A 130 6.41 12.08 -20.32
N THR A 131 6.18 13.20 -19.62
CA THR A 131 4.86 13.81 -19.48
C THR A 131 4.32 14.26 -20.84
N LEU A 132 5.15 14.89 -21.67
CA LEU A 132 4.76 15.30 -23.02
C LEU A 132 4.43 14.10 -23.91
N CYS A 133 5.20 13.02 -23.83
CA CYS A 133 4.89 11.78 -24.55
C CYS A 133 3.55 11.16 -24.09
N ILE A 134 3.28 11.14 -22.78
CA ILE A 134 2.01 10.66 -22.23
C ILE A 134 0.86 11.55 -22.68
N ALA A 135 1.00 12.87 -22.60
CA ALA A 135 -0.02 13.82 -23.04
C ALA A 135 -0.34 13.65 -24.53
N LEU A 136 0.68 13.47 -25.38
CA LEU A 136 0.51 13.21 -26.80
C LEU A 136 -0.23 11.88 -27.04
N PHE A 137 0.14 10.82 -26.32
CA PHE A 137 -0.51 9.52 -26.44
C PHE A 137 -1.98 9.59 -25.97
N VAL A 138 -2.27 10.27 -24.87
CA VAL A 138 -3.63 10.50 -24.37
C VAL A 138 -4.44 11.32 -25.36
N GLY A 139 -3.85 12.37 -25.97
CA GLY A 139 -4.52 13.18 -26.98
C GLY A 139 -4.86 12.45 -28.27
N ILE A 140 -4.10 11.40 -28.63
CA ILE A 140 -4.42 10.53 -29.78
C ILE A 140 -5.53 9.55 -29.43
N LEU A 141 -5.52 9.00 -28.21
CA LEU A 141 -6.44 7.93 -27.81
C LEU A 141 -7.78 8.41 -27.27
N MET A 142 -7.81 9.56 -26.59
CA MET A 142 -9.01 10.12 -25.97
C MET A 142 -9.39 11.44 -26.64
N PRO A 143 -10.69 11.70 -26.87
CA PRO A 143 -11.16 12.89 -27.57
C PRO A 143 -11.26 14.07 -26.60
N PHE A 144 -10.20 14.33 -25.83
CA PHE A 144 -10.18 15.54 -25.02
C PHE A 144 -10.09 16.76 -25.92
N THR A 145 -10.71 17.86 -25.49
CA THR A 145 -10.47 19.14 -26.16
C THR A 145 -8.96 19.47 -26.06
N PRO A 146 -8.32 19.91 -27.16
CA PRO A 146 -6.90 20.23 -27.14
C PRO A 146 -6.54 21.30 -26.09
N SER A 147 -7.48 22.21 -25.80
CA SER A 147 -7.35 23.24 -24.75
C SER A 147 -7.21 22.62 -23.36
N ASP A 148 -8.04 21.64 -23.03
CA ASP A 148 -7.99 20.98 -21.72
C ASP A 148 -6.71 20.18 -21.58
N LEU A 149 -6.39 19.37 -22.58
CA LEU A 149 -5.16 18.58 -22.58
C LEU A 149 -3.92 19.47 -22.39
N LEU A 150 -3.88 20.62 -23.06
CA LEU A 150 -2.82 21.61 -22.92
C LEU A 150 -2.78 22.21 -21.51
N LEU A 151 -3.93 22.60 -20.94
CA LEU A 151 -4.04 23.12 -19.57
C LEU A 151 -3.53 22.10 -18.54
N TRP A 152 -4.00 20.85 -18.62
CA TRP A 152 -3.54 19.75 -17.77
C TRP A 152 -2.03 19.54 -17.88
N THR A 153 -1.52 19.53 -19.10
CA THR A 153 -0.10 19.31 -19.38
C THR A 153 0.75 20.45 -18.81
N LEU A 154 0.33 21.71 -18.98
CA LEU A 154 1.05 22.87 -18.42
C LEU A 154 1.03 22.88 -16.89
N LEU A 155 -0.11 22.59 -16.26
CA LEU A 155 -0.19 22.50 -14.80
C LEU A 155 0.66 21.36 -14.26
N TYR A 156 0.65 20.20 -14.92
CA TYR A 156 1.53 19.10 -14.56
C TYR A 156 3.01 19.52 -14.70
N LEU A 157 3.41 20.05 -15.85
CA LEU A 157 4.79 20.47 -16.12
C LEU A 157 5.30 21.53 -15.11
N SER A 158 4.47 22.52 -14.79
CA SER A 158 4.82 23.56 -13.80
C SER A 158 4.95 23.01 -12.37
N SER A 159 4.22 21.94 -12.04
CA SER A 159 4.30 21.30 -10.72
C SER A 159 5.50 20.35 -10.56
N ILE A 160 6.11 19.86 -11.65
CA ILE A 160 7.25 18.94 -11.60
C ILE A 160 8.44 19.55 -10.82
N PRO A 161 8.96 20.76 -11.15
CA PRO A 161 10.09 21.34 -10.43
C PRO A 161 9.80 21.50 -8.93
N LEU A 162 8.58 21.94 -8.59
CA LEU A 162 8.12 22.10 -7.21
C LEU A 162 8.18 20.76 -6.47
N SER A 163 7.64 19.70 -7.08
CA SER A 163 7.61 18.35 -6.50
C SER A 163 9.01 17.80 -6.25
N VAL A 164 9.94 17.97 -7.20
CA VAL A 164 11.33 17.49 -7.08
C VAL A 164 12.05 18.21 -5.95
N LEU A 165 11.89 19.53 -5.84
CA LEU A 165 12.53 20.34 -4.80
C LEU A 165 11.96 20.03 -3.41
N VAL A 166 10.63 19.94 -3.29
CA VAL A 166 9.95 19.59 -2.04
C VAL A 166 10.36 18.20 -1.58
N GLN A 167 10.32 17.20 -2.47
CA GLN A 167 10.70 15.83 -2.14
C GLN A 167 12.17 15.74 -1.71
N TRP A 168 13.08 16.39 -2.45
CA TRP A 168 14.51 16.44 -2.12
C TRP A 168 14.76 17.05 -0.74
N LYS A 169 14.13 18.19 -0.45
CA LYS A 169 14.28 18.88 0.83
C LYS A 169 13.63 18.14 1.97
N LEU A 170 12.45 17.56 1.78
CA LEU A 170 11.77 16.80 2.83
C LEU A 170 12.51 15.51 3.16
N PHE A 171 13.13 14.84 2.18
CA PHE A 171 13.80 13.56 2.41
C PHE A 171 14.83 13.61 3.55
N SER A 172 15.57 14.72 3.66
CA SER A 172 16.59 14.93 4.70
C SER A 172 16.02 15.37 6.05
N GLN A 173 14.74 15.76 6.13
CA GLN A 173 14.13 16.27 7.36
C GLN A 173 13.69 15.17 8.32
N ASN A 174 13.47 15.56 9.57
CA ASN A 174 12.93 14.70 10.62
C ASN A 174 11.53 14.18 10.26
N ARG A 175 11.18 12.99 10.77
CA ARG A 175 9.89 12.33 10.51
C ARG A 175 8.68 13.23 10.83
N TRP A 176 8.77 14.02 11.90
CA TRP A 176 7.73 14.98 12.28
C TRP A 176 7.50 16.06 11.24
N MET A 177 8.57 16.60 10.63
CA MET A 177 8.43 17.59 9.56
C MET A 177 7.83 16.98 8.30
N LYS A 178 8.20 15.73 7.97
CA LYS A 178 7.58 15.00 6.85
C LYS A 178 6.08 14.77 7.10
N ALA A 179 5.70 14.39 8.32
CA ALA A 179 4.32 14.20 8.71
C ALA A 179 3.52 15.51 8.69
N LEU A 180 4.10 16.61 9.20
CA LEU A 180 3.47 17.92 9.18
C LEU A 180 3.30 18.45 7.76
N ALA A 181 4.30 18.30 6.89
CA ALA A 181 4.18 18.67 5.48
C ALA A 181 3.12 17.83 4.75
N PHE A 182 3.07 16.52 5.04
CA PHE A 182 2.06 15.61 4.52
C PHE A 182 0.64 16.02 4.95
N LEU A 183 0.43 16.29 6.25
CA LEU A 183 -0.86 16.73 6.77
C LEU A 183 -1.26 18.10 6.23
N PHE A 184 -0.32 19.05 6.13
CA PHE A 184 -0.61 20.39 5.64
C PHE A 184 -0.99 20.38 4.15
N ILE A 185 -0.16 19.76 3.29
CA ILE A 185 -0.42 19.69 1.85
C ILE A 185 -1.64 18.79 1.56
N GLY A 186 -1.78 17.68 2.28
CA GLY A 186 -2.95 16.81 2.20
C GLY A 186 -4.23 17.50 2.64
N GLY A 187 -4.17 18.38 3.65
CA GLY A 187 -5.30 19.17 4.14
C GLY A 187 -5.79 20.24 3.15
N LEU A 188 -4.98 20.65 2.17
CA LEU A 188 -5.42 21.57 1.11
C LEU A 188 -6.39 20.90 0.12
N ILE A 189 -6.30 19.58 -0.05
CA ILE A 189 -7.17 18.81 -0.95
C ILE A 189 -8.65 18.88 -0.53
N PRO A 190 -9.04 18.56 0.72
CA PRO A 190 -10.45 18.67 1.13
C PRO A 190 -10.94 20.13 1.13
N LEU A 191 -10.08 21.12 1.41
CA LEU A 191 -10.46 22.54 1.34
C LEU A 191 -10.85 22.97 -0.08
N PHE A 192 -10.28 22.33 -1.11
CA PHE A 192 -10.71 22.50 -2.50
C PHE A 192 -12.16 22.05 -2.70
N PHE A 193 -12.56 20.90 -2.13
CA PHE A 193 -13.92 20.38 -2.24
C PHE A 193 -14.96 21.17 -1.44
N VAL A 194 -14.56 21.86 -0.37
CA VAL A 194 -15.42 22.77 0.40
C VAL A 194 -15.73 24.07 -0.37
N GLY A 195 -15.08 24.29 -1.52
CA GLY A 195 -15.32 25.47 -2.37
C GLY A 195 -14.46 26.68 -1.99
N THR A 196 -13.33 26.46 -1.31
CA THR A 196 -12.36 27.53 -1.04
C THR A 196 -11.82 28.09 -2.35
N THR A 197 -11.70 29.42 -2.46
CA THR A 197 -11.19 30.08 -3.67
C THR A 197 -9.80 29.54 -4.05
N PRO A 198 -9.58 29.11 -5.30
CA PRO A 198 -8.30 28.52 -5.73
C PRO A 198 -7.09 29.38 -5.42
N LEU A 199 -7.22 30.71 -5.53
CA LEU A 199 -6.14 31.67 -5.24
C LEU A 199 -5.60 31.53 -3.81
N ILE A 200 -6.48 31.34 -2.82
CA ILE A 200 -6.11 31.13 -1.42
C ILE A 200 -5.40 29.78 -1.27
N LEU A 201 -5.87 28.74 -1.94
CA LEU A 201 -5.25 27.41 -1.88
C LEU A 201 -3.85 27.41 -2.49
N TYR A 202 -3.67 28.08 -3.64
CA TYR A 202 -2.35 28.22 -4.27
C TYR A 202 -1.39 29.07 -3.44
N SER A 203 -1.86 30.14 -2.80
CA SER A 203 -1.01 30.94 -1.90
C SER A 203 -0.57 30.13 -0.67
N LEU A 204 -1.46 29.33 -0.09
CA LEU A 204 -1.13 28.40 1.00
C LEU A 204 -0.16 27.29 0.55
N LEU A 205 -0.33 26.75 -0.66
CA LEU A 205 0.59 25.76 -1.22
C LEU A 205 1.99 26.36 -1.42
N LEU A 206 2.08 27.56 -2.01
CA LEU A 206 3.34 28.28 -2.19
C LEU A 206 3.99 28.60 -0.85
N LEU A 207 3.22 29.04 0.14
CA LEU A 207 3.70 29.26 1.50
C LEU A 207 4.29 27.99 2.11
N ALA A 208 3.60 26.85 1.98
CA ALA A 208 4.09 25.56 2.47
C ALA A 208 5.41 25.16 1.81
N VAL A 209 5.48 25.28 0.48
CA VAL A 209 6.70 24.99 -0.27
C VAL A 209 7.83 25.90 0.19
N LEU A 210 7.57 27.19 0.32
CA LEU A 210 8.55 28.18 0.75
C LEU A 210 9.09 27.84 2.15
N LEU A 211 8.22 27.53 3.12
CA LEU A 211 8.63 27.10 4.46
C LEU A 211 9.52 25.84 4.43
N ILE A 212 9.20 24.88 3.56
CA ILE A 212 10.02 23.66 3.38
C ILE A 212 11.39 24.00 2.78
N LEU A 213 11.44 24.89 1.78
CA LEU A 213 12.67 25.26 1.08
C LEU A 213 13.62 26.11 1.94
N PHE A 214 13.09 27.05 2.72
CA PHE A 214 13.87 27.96 3.56
C PHE A 214 14.54 27.27 4.75
N LYS A 215 14.02 26.12 5.17
CA LYS A 215 14.61 25.37 6.27
C LYS A 215 16.02 24.89 5.89
N LYS A 216 17.03 25.46 6.56
CA LYS A 216 18.43 25.04 6.44
C LYS A 216 18.58 23.66 7.07
N GLY A 217 18.71 22.65 6.23
CA GLY A 217 19.07 21.29 6.62
C GLY A 217 19.94 20.69 5.53
N GLU A 218 21.15 20.30 5.89
CA GLU A 218 22.01 19.58 4.95
C GLU A 218 21.48 18.16 4.75
N PRO A 219 21.47 17.64 3.52
CA PRO A 219 21.08 16.26 3.30
C PRO A 219 22.10 15.33 3.96
N SER A 220 21.61 14.30 4.64
CA SER A 220 22.46 13.17 5.06
C SER A 220 22.90 12.40 3.80
N TRP A 221 24.06 12.77 3.25
CA TRP A 221 24.55 12.28 1.95
C TRP A 221 24.75 10.77 1.92
N ASP A 222 25.20 10.16 3.01
CA ASP A 222 25.38 8.71 3.12
C ASP A 222 24.05 7.97 2.93
N ARG A 223 23.00 8.47 3.59
CA ARG A 223 21.65 7.91 3.46
C ARG A 223 21.12 8.05 2.03
N VAL A 224 21.34 9.20 1.40
CA VAL A 224 20.92 9.45 0.01
C VAL A 224 21.64 8.47 -0.92
N ALA A 225 22.95 8.31 -0.76
CA ALA A 225 23.77 7.42 -1.57
C ALA A 225 23.34 5.96 -1.42
N GLU A 226 23.13 5.48 -0.19
CA GLU A 226 22.79 4.08 0.07
C GLU A 226 21.41 3.69 -0.48
N VAL A 227 20.39 4.55 -0.30
CA VAL A 227 19.04 4.31 -0.85
C VAL A 227 19.06 4.30 -2.38
N ASN A 228 19.81 5.24 -2.98
CA ASN A 228 19.92 5.31 -4.43
C ASN A 228 20.73 4.15 -5.00
N ASP A 229 21.78 3.68 -4.33
CA ASP A 229 22.56 2.53 -4.76
C ASP A 229 21.68 1.28 -4.86
N ALA A 230 20.95 0.98 -3.79
CA ALA A 230 20.02 -0.15 -3.77
C ALA A 230 19.02 -0.06 -4.94
N ARG A 231 18.48 1.14 -5.20
CA ARG A 231 17.51 1.34 -6.30
C ARG A 231 18.13 1.28 -7.70
N VAL A 232 19.33 1.83 -7.87
CA VAL A 232 20.04 1.83 -9.15
C VAL A 232 20.44 0.41 -9.52
N TRP A 233 20.82 -0.42 -8.55
CA TRP A 233 21.25 -1.80 -8.79
C TRP A 233 20.13 -2.84 -8.69
N ASN A 234 18.99 -2.51 -8.11
CA ASN A 234 17.78 -3.33 -8.18
C ASN A 234 17.16 -3.26 -9.59
N MET A 235 17.76 -3.99 -10.52
CA MET A 235 17.28 -4.16 -11.89
C MET A 235 16.16 -5.19 -11.91
N TRP A 236 14.95 -4.78 -12.32
CA TRP A 236 13.76 -5.61 -12.22
C TRP A 236 13.89 -6.99 -12.89
N ILE A 237 14.36 -7.04 -14.15
CA ILE A 237 14.53 -8.33 -14.85
C ILE A 237 15.57 -9.21 -14.14
N VAL A 238 16.72 -8.64 -13.78
CA VAL A 238 17.80 -9.38 -13.13
C VAL A 238 17.36 -9.93 -11.77
N SER A 239 16.63 -9.13 -10.98
CA SER A 239 16.21 -9.53 -9.63
C SER A 239 15.11 -10.59 -9.66
N GLN A 240 14.23 -10.59 -10.67
CA GLN A 240 13.26 -11.66 -10.88
C GLN A 240 13.94 -12.97 -11.30
N MET A 241 14.94 -12.91 -12.19
CA MET A 241 15.62 -14.12 -12.68
C MET A 241 16.55 -14.74 -11.65
N THR A 242 17.24 -13.92 -10.87
CA THR A 242 18.20 -14.40 -9.86
C THR A 242 17.54 -14.65 -8.50
N ASN A 243 16.31 -14.17 -8.28
CA ASN A 243 15.69 -14.04 -6.96
C ASN A 243 16.56 -13.28 -5.93
N VAL A 244 17.61 -12.59 -6.38
CA VAL A 244 18.48 -11.78 -5.52
C VAL A 244 18.03 -10.33 -5.59
N GLN A 245 17.41 -9.86 -4.50
CA GLN A 245 17.09 -8.46 -4.32
C GLN A 245 18.21 -7.73 -3.58
N VAL A 246 18.84 -6.75 -4.24
CA VAL A 246 19.78 -5.84 -3.61
C VAL A 246 19.02 -4.93 -2.64
N LYS A 247 19.10 -5.23 -1.34
CA LYS A 247 18.50 -4.42 -0.27
C LYS A 247 19.52 -3.40 0.23
N SER A 248 19.08 -2.21 0.64
CA SER A 248 19.95 -1.28 1.35
C SER A 248 20.39 -1.91 2.67
N GLY A 249 21.66 -1.72 3.05
CA GLY A 249 22.23 -2.28 4.28
C GLY A 249 21.53 -1.74 5.53
N ARG A 250 21.04 -0.50 5.49
CA ARG A 250 20.19 0.16 6.48
C ARG A 250 18.80 0.39 5.88
N ARG A 251 17.75 -0.08 6.55
CA ARG A 251 16.36 0.21 6.17
C ARG A 251 16.00 1.62 6.63
N PHE A 252 16.09 2.60 5.74
CA PHE A 252 15.72 3.97 6.07
C PHE A 252 14.22 4.20 5.87
N GLY A 253 13.47 4.35 6.97
CA GLY A 253 12.01 4.54 6.92
C GLY A 253 11.41 4.91 8.28
N ALA A 254 10.08 5.11 8.31
CA ALA A 254 9.34 5.39 9.55
C ALA A 254 9.52 4.31 10.62
N THR A 255 9.81 3.08 10.20
CA THR A 255 9.91 1.88 11.04
C THR A 255 11.34 1.56 11.53
N GLN A 256 12.32 2.43 11.26
CA GLN A 256 13.74 2.17 11.54
C GLN A 256 14.12 2.26 13.03
N ASN A 257 13.40 3.04 13.85
CA ASN A 257 13.80 3.27 15.26
C ASN A 257 13.26 2.24 16.24
N ASP A 258 12.27 1.43 15.87
CA ASP A 258 11.63 0.55 16.86
C ASP A 258 12.50 -0.67 17.16
N SER A 259 13.34 -1.11 16.21
CA SER A 259 14.13 -2.34 16.38
C SER A 259 15.28 -2.20 17.38
N GLU A 260 15.87 -1.01 17.55
CA GLU A 260 16.96 -0.79 18.51
C GLU A 260 16.45 -0.37 19.88
N LYS A 261 15.27 0.28 19.95
CA LYS A 261 14.68 0.75 21.20
C LYS A 261 13.99 -0.35 22.01
N ASP A 262 13.66 -1.49 21.39
CA ASP A 262 13.00 -2.65 22.01
C ASP A 262 13.97 -3.75 22.51
N ARG A 263 15.21 -3.40 22.87
CA ARG A 263 16.17 -4.30 23.53
C ARG A 263 16.06 -4.25 25.06
N ASN A 264 14.84 -4.13 25.59
CA ASN A 264 14.65 -4.22 27.04
C ASN A 264 14.55 -5.70 27.45
N PRO A 265 15.35 -6.16 28.43
CA PRO A 265 15.39 -7.57 28.85
C PRO A 265 14.11 -8.03 29.57
N ASP A 266 13.31 -7.11 30.13
CA ASP A 266 12.09 -7.42 30.89
C ASP A 266 10.82 -7.44 30.00
N LEU A 267 10.83 -8.27 28.94
CA LEU A 267 9.68 -8.42 28.06
C LEU A 267 8.70 -9.47 28.62
N SER A 268 7.46 -9.05 28.87
CA SER A 268 6.38 -10.00 29.16
C SER A 268 6.16 -10.94 27.96
N VAL A 269 5.74 -12.18 28.23
CA VAL A 269 5.48 -13.21 27.21
C VAL A 269 4.54 -12.68 26.12
N GLN A 270 3.53 -11.89 26.49
CA GLN A 270 2.61 -11.26 25.54
C GLN A 270 3.32 -10.31 24.56
N LYS A 271 4.23 -9.45 25.05
CA LYS A 271 5.01 -8.52 24.21
C LYS A 271 5.98 -9.27 23.30
N LEU A 272 6.51 -10.41 23.73
CA LEU A 272 7.33 -11.28 22.89
C LEU A 272 6.52 -11.79 21.69
N TYR A 273 5.31 -12.33 21.92
CA TYR A 273 4.42 -12.74 20.83
C TYR A 273 4.04 -11.56 19.93
N GLU A 274 3.68 -10.40 20.49
CA GLU A 274 3.39 -9.20 19.68
C GLU A 274 4.56 -8.84 18.76
N ARG A 275 5.79 -8.89 19.26
CA ARG A 275 7.00 -8.62 18.46
C ARG A 275 7.18 -9.63 17.33
N ILE A 276 6.97 -10.91 17.61
CA ILE A 276 7.09 -11.96 16.58
C ILE A 276 6.01 -11.77 15.52
N TRP A 277 4.77 -11.50 15.92
CA TRP A 277 3.66 -11.22 15.01
C TRP A 277 3.93 -10.00 14.13
N ILE A 278 4.42 -8.89 14.69
CA ILE A 278 4.82 -7.71 13.92
C ILE A 278 5.92 -8.06 12.91
N GLY A 279 6.90 -8.87 13.32
CA GLY A 279 7.95 -9.37 12.44
C GLY A 279 7.40 -10.16 11.26
N HIS A 280 6.46 -11.07 11.52
CA HIS A 280 5.79 -11.90 10.52
C HIS A 280 4.90 -11.08 9.58
N PHE A 281 4.04 -10.21 10.11
CA PHE A 281 3.20 -9.31 9.31
C PHE A 281 4.03 -8.41 8.39
N ARG A 282 5.23 -7.99 8.83
CA ARG A 282 6.16 -7.22 7.98
C ARG A 282 6.74 -8.04 6.84
N ARG A 283 6.89 -9.37 6.99
CA ARG A 283 7.32 -10.25 5.90
C ARG A 283 6.17 -10.54 4.93
N SER A 284 4.98 -10.75 5.47
CA SER A 284 3.76 -11.00 4.70
C SER A 284 3.05 -9.71 4.26
N SER A 285 3.69 -8.54 4.37
CA SER A 285 3.06 -7.25 4.11
C SER A 285 2.60 -7.10 2.67
N ASN A 286 3.31 -7.71 1.72
CA ASN A 286 2.93 -7.66 0.30
C ASN A 286 1.57 -8.32 0.07
N TYR A 287 1.32 -9.47 0.69
CA TYR A 287 0.03 -10.16 0.60
C TYR A 287 -1.08 -9.33 1.26
N ILE A 288 -0.83 -8.81 2.46
CA ILE A 288 -1.80 -7.98 3.20
C ILE A 288 -2.16 -6.70 2.43
N CYS A 289 -1.16 -6.03 1.86
CA CYS A 289 -1.34 -4.83 1.06
C CYS A 289 -2.02 -5.10 -0.29
N GLN A 290 -2.04 -6.33 -0.78
CA GLN A 290 -2.81 -6.69 -1.98
C GLN A 290 -4.25 -7.07 -1.62
N THR A 291 -4.46 -7.81 -0.53
CA THR A 291 -5.80 -8.30 -0.16
C THR A 291 -6.70 -7.21 0.40
N ILE A 292 -6.20 -6.35 1.30
CA ILE A 292 -7.03 -5.32 1.95
C ILE A 292 -7.65 -4.35 0.92
N PRO A 293 -6.90 -3.76 -0.04
CA PRO A 293 -7.49 -2.88 -1.04
C PRO A 293 -8.50 -3.58 -1.93
N VAL A 294 -8.25 -4.84 -2.33
CA VAL A 294 -9.21 -5.63 -3.12
C VAL A 294 -10.51 -5.82 -2.35
N LEU A 295 -10.43 -6.17 -1.05
CA LEU A 295 -11.62 -6.30 -0.20
C LEU A 295 -12.35 -4.97 0.00
N MET A 296 -11.62 -3.86 0.16
CA MET A 296 -12.22 -2.53 0.21
C MET A 296 -12.95 -2.17 -1.09
N VAL A 297 -12.34 -2.46 -2.25
CA VAL A 297 -12.96 -2.23 -3.57
C VAL A 297 -14.21 -3.09 -3.75
N ILE A 298 -14.16 -4.38 -3.42
CA ILE A 298 -15.33 -5.27 -3.51
C ILE A 298 -16.45 -4.78 -2.59
N THR A 299 -16.11 -4.35 -1.38
CA THR A 299 -17.10 -3.86 -0.40
C THR A 299 -17.66 -2.50 -0.80
N ALA A 300 -16.88 -1.62 -1.44
CA ALA A 300 -17.29 -0.27 -1.79
C ALA A 300 -17.96 -0.15 -3.16
N VAL A 301 -17.35 -0.74 -4.20
CA VAL A 301 -17.73 -0.51 -5.60
C VAL A 301 -18.92 -1.36 -6.03
N VAL A 302 -18.98 -2.62 -5.61
CA VAL A 302 -20.05 -3.53 -6.04
C VAL A 302 -21.41 -3.09 -5.50
N PRO A 303 -21.57 -2.75 -4.20
CA PRO A 303 -22.86 -2.28 -3.69
C PRO A 303 -23.29 -0.94 -4.28
N TRP A 304 -22.34 -0.10 -4.72
CA TRP A 304 -22.65 1.18 -5.36
C TRP A 304 -23.44 1.01 -6.66
N GLN A 305 -23.19 -0.09 -7.39
CA GLN A 305 -23.93 -0.37 -8.62
C GLN A 305 -25.31 -0.96 -8.34
N VAL A 306 -25.41 -1.81 -7.31
CA VAL A 306 -26.62 -2.58 -7.03
C VAL A 306 -26.76 -2.81 -5.51
N ASN A 307 -27.73 -2.13 -4.90
CA ASN A 307 -27.90 -2.11 -3.43
C ASN A 307 -28.06 -3.52 -2.81
N TRP A 308 -28.77 -4.44 -3.46
CA TRP A 308 -28.98 -5.79 -2.91
C TRP A 308 -27.70 -6.63 -2.90
N MET A 309 -26.70 -6.30 -3.72
CA MET A 309 -25.43 -7.04 -3.74
C MET A 309 -24.66 -6.87 -2.42
N LEU A 310 -24.96 -5.84 -1.63
CA LEU A 310 -24.38 -5.61 -0.31
C LEU A 310 -24.59 -6.81 0.64
N VAL A 311 -25.72 -7.52 0.48
CA VAL A 311 -26.05 -8.74 1.24
C VAL A 311 -25.04 -9.86 1.01
N PHE A 312 -24.44 -9.93 -0.19
CA PHE A 312 -23.48 -10.98 -0.56
C PHE A 312 -22.04 -10.53 -0.43
N THR A 313 -21.74 -9.29 -0.80
CA THR A 313 -20.36 -8.79 -0.87
C THR A 313 -19.70 -8.72 0.50
N LEU A 314 -20.42 -8.30 1.54
CA LEU A 314 -19.83 -8.15 2.87
C LEU A 314 -19.57 -9.48 3.58
N PRO A 315 -20.50 -10.46 3.65
CA PRO A 315 -20.18 -11.78 4.17
C PRO A 315 -19.03 -12.45 3.42
N LEU A 316 -19.00 -12.31 2.09
CA LEU A 316 -17.91 -12.83 1.26
C LEU A 316 -16.58 -12.14 1.58
N ALA A 317 -16.55 -10.81 1.71
CA ALA A 317 -15.34 -10.07 2.06
C ALA A 317 -14.81 -10.47 3.46
N VAL A 318 -15.71 -10.65 4.43
CA VAL A 318 -15.36 -11.14 5.78
C VAL A 318 -14.80 -12.55 5.72
N LEU A 319 -15.41 -13.45 4.94
CA LEU A 319 -14.94 -14.82 4.78
C LEU A 319 -13.54 -14.86 4.16
N ILE A 320 -13.33 -14.14 3.05
CA ILE A 320 -12.02 -14.05 2.40
C ILE A 320 -10.98 -13.47 3.37
N TYR A 321 -11.34 -12.41 4.10
CA TYR A 321 -10.47 -11.81 5.10
C TYR A 321 -10.03 -12.81 6.18
N GLN A 322 -10.99 -13.59 6.70
CA GLN A 322 -10.71 -14.63 7.70
C GLN A 322 -9.82 -15.75 7.16
N GLU A 323 -10.06 -16.24 5.95
CA GLU A 323 -9.22 -17.28 5.35
C GLU A 323 -7.80 -16.78 5.10
N VAL A 324 -7.63 -15.53 4.65
CA VAL A 324 -6.30 -14.91 4.50
C VAL A 324 -5.60 -14.74 5.85
N ALA A 325 -6.30 -14.21 6.86
CA ALA A 325 -5.73 -14.04 8.19
C ALA A 325 -5.30 -15.40 8.77
N THR A 326 -6.19 -16.38 8.76
CA THR A 326 -5.89 -17.72 9.29
C THR A 326 -4.79 -18.44 8.50
N GLY A 327 -4.67 -18.19 7.19
CA GLY A 327 -3.54 -18.62 6.38
C GLY A 327 -2.21 -18.01 6.84
N ILE A 328 -2.17 -16.69 7.08
CA ILE A 328 -0.98 -16.00 7.60
C ILE A 328 -0.60 -16.53 9.00
N PHE A 329 -1.59 -16.85 9.84
CA PHE A 329 -1.35 -17.47 11.15
C PHE A 329 -0.68 -18.83 11.01
N ALA A 330 -1.23 -19.71 10.18
CA ALA A 330 -0.69 -21.05 9.96
C ALA A 330 0.71 -21.03 9.34
N ASP A 331 0.97 -20.08 8.43
CA ASP A 331 2.25 -19.91 7.74
C ASP A 331 3.43 -19.68 8.72
N LEU A 332 3.20 -18.94 9.82
CA LEU A 332 4.23 -18.72 10.83
C LEU A 332 4.74 -20.04 11.43
N PHE A 333 3.82 -20.95 11.77
CA PHE A 333 4.15 -22.23 12.38
C PHE A 333 4.71 -23.26 11.38
N GLN A 334 4.41 -23.10 10.08
CA GLN A 334 4.91 -23.99 9.04
C GLN A 334 6.30 -23.61 8.53
N GLN A 335 6.59 -22.31 8.36
CA GLN A 335 7.85 -21.85 7.79
C GLN A 335 8.96 -21.64 8.83
N GLU A 336 8.62 -21.24 10.06
CA GLU A 336 9.63 -20.95 11.09
C GLU A 336 9.82 -22.16 12.02
N ASN A 337 10.85 -22.97 11.74
CA ASN A 337 11.30 -24.08 12.60
C ASN A 337 11.51 -23.69 14.08
N ALA A 338 11.68 -22.38 14.36
CA ALA A 338 11.82 -21.85 15.71
C ALA A 338 10.64 -22.23 16.62
N PHE A 339 9.40 -22.17 16.12
CA PHE A 339 8.21 -22.44 16.93
C PHE A 339 7.95 -23.92 17.21
N GLN A 340 8.61 -24.84 16.50
CA GLN A 340 8.50 -26.27 16.80
C GLN A 340 9.22 -26.66 18.10
N SER A 341 10.17 -25.83 18.56
CA SER A 341 10.98 -26.10 19.75
C SER A 341 10.61 -25.25 20.97
N LEU A 342 9.77 -24.23 20.79
CA LEU A 342 9.35 -23.30 21.85
C LEU A 342 8.02 -23.77 22.48
N PRO A 343 7.90 -23.83 23.82
CA PRO A 343 6.61 -24.07 24.47
C PRO A 343 5.65 -22.92 24.15
N ILE A 344 4.59 -23.22 23.39
CA ILE A 344 3.61 -22.23 22.93
C ILE A 344 2.58 -22.01 24.04
N ASP A 345 2.42 -20.75 24.45
CA ASP A 345 1.30 -20.33 25.28
C ASP A 345 0.13 -19.96 24.35
N GLU A 346 -0.82 -20.89 24.22
CA GLU A 346 -1.95 -20.77 23.30
C GLU A 346 -2.74 -19.49 23.52
N ARG A 347 -3.01 -19.12 24.77
CA ARG A 347 -3.90 -17.99 25.10
C ARG A 347 -3.24 -16.67 24.73
N ASN A 348 -1.96 -16.53 25.08
CA ASN A 348 -1.20 -15.31 24.82
C ASN A 348 -0.88 -15.17 23.32
N SER A 349 -0.55 -16.27 22.64
CA SER A 349 -0.31 -16.27 21.20
C SER A 349 -1.54 -15.83 20.40
N VAL A 350 -2.70 -16.44 20.67
CA VAL A 350 -3.94 -16.13 19.95
C VAL A 350 -4.46 -14.74 20.27
N SER A 351 -4.44 -14.31 21.53
CA SER A 351 -4.93 -12.97 21.90
C SER A 351 -4.06 -11.85 21.31
N SER A 352 -2.74 -12.00 21.32
CA SER A 352 -1.82 -11.05 20.67
C SER A 352 -2.03 -11.00 19.16
N TYR A 353 -2.24 -12.16 18.51
CA TYR A 353 -2.52 -12.20 17.08
C TYR A 353 -3.84 -11.52 16.69
N LEU A 354 -4.92 -11.83 17.43
CA LEU A 354 -6.26 -11.25 17.20
C LEU A 354 -6.27 -9.73 17.26
N ARG A 355 -5.47 -9.13 18.15
CA ARG A 355 -5.34 -7.66 18.25
C ARG A 355 -4.91 -7.03 16.93
N TRP A 356 -3.89 -7.59 16.29
CA TRP A 356 -3.35 -7.09 15.02
C TRP A 356 -4.27 -7.38 13.83
N VAL A 357 -4.91 -8.55 13.82
CA VAL A 357 -5.92 -8.87 12.81
C VAL A 357 -7.07 -7.87 12.90
N TYR A 358 -7.56 -7.55 14.10
CA TYR A 358 -8.63 -6.57 14.24
C TYR A 358 -8.23 -5.17 13.72
N ILE A 359 -6.99 -4.74 13.97
CA ILE A 359 -6.45 -3.49 13.40
C ILE A 359 -6.44 -3.56 11.86
N GLY A 360 -6.05 -4.71 11.28
CA GLY A 360 -6.06 -4.93 9.84
C GLY A 360 -7.45 -5.01 9.20
N PHE A 361 -8.50 -5.30 9.98
CA PHE A 361 -9.89 -5.34 9.53
C PHE A 361 -10.54 -3.94 9.46
N LEU A 362 -9.99 -2.98 10.20
CA LEU A 362 -10.52 -1.61 10.33
C LEU A 362 -10.72 -0.88 8.98
N PRO A 363 -9.84 -0.99 7.96
CA PRO A 363 -10.08 -0.39 6.64
C PRO A 363 -11.32 -0.94 5.93
N ILE A 364 -11.66 -2.22 6.11
CA ILE A 364 -12.86 -2.84 5.52
C ILE A 364 -14.11 -2.28 6.20
N LEU A 365 -14.07 -2.10 7.54
CA LEU A 365 -15.14 -1.43 8.27
C LEU A 365 -15.32 0.03 7.82
N MET A 366 -14.24 0.77 7.59
CA MET A 366 -14.33 2.14 7.05
C MET A 366 -14.98 2.16 5.66
N ALA A 367 -14.62 1.21 4.79
CA ALA A 367 -15.24 1.11 3.46
C ALA A 367 -16.74 0.84 3.57
N PHE A 368 -17.15 -0.07 4.46
CA PHE A 368 -18.55 -0.35 4.74
C PHE A 368 -19.32 0.89 5.24
N VAL A 369 -18.76 1.63 6.22
CA VAL A 369 -19.37 2.87 6.72
C VAL A 369 -19.51 3.90 5.59
N GLY A 370 -18.50 4.02 4.72
CA GLY A 370 -18.56 4.91 3.56
C GLY A 370 -19.72 4.59 2.61
N VAL A 371 -19.98 3.30 2.37
CA VAL A 371 -21.12 2.85 1.55
C VAL A 371 -22.44 3.15 2.24
N GLN A 372 -22.57 2.81 3.52
CA GLN A 372 -23.81 3.07 4.28
C GLN A 372 -24.15 4.56 4.35
N TRP A 373 -23.13 5.39 4.55
CA TRP A 373 -23.26 6.85 4.50
C TRP A 373 -23.73 7.33 3.13
N ALA A 374 -23.16 6.80 2.05
CA ALA A 374 -23.53 7.18 0.69
C ALA A 374 -24.95 6.73 0.29
N LEU A 375 -25.42 5.61 0.84
CA LEU A 375 -26.79 5.12 0.67
C LEU A 375 -27.82 5.93 1.49
N GLY A 376 -27.37 6.79 2.40
CA GLY A 376 -28.24 7.63 3.22
C GLY A 376 -28.96 6.87 4.35
N GLU A 377 -28.44 5.72 4.76
CA GLU A 377 -29.02 4.91 5.82
C GLU A 377 -28.91 5.61 7.19
N PRO A 378 -29.93 5.50 8.07
CA PRO A 378 -29.94 6.18 9.35
C PRO A 378 -28.81 5.69 10.27
N ILE A 379 -28.27 6.60 11.09
CA ILE A 379 -27.08 6.36 11.92
C ILE A 379 -27.20 5.13 12.82
N VAL A 380 -28.37 4.93 13.41
CA VAL A 380 -28.66 3.81 14.29
C VAL A 380 -28.48 2.46 13.58
N VAL A 381 -28.89 2.37 12.31
CA VAL A 381 -28.85 1.12 11.53
C VAL A 381 -27.43 0.67 11.28
N TRP A 382 -26.58 1.55 10.74
CA TRP A 382 -25.21 1.15 10.45
C TRP A 382 -24.36 0.97 11.71
N VAL A 383 -24.67 1.63 12.83
CA VAL A 383 -24.02 1.35 14.13
C VAL A 383 -24.37 -0.06 14.63
N ILE A 384 -25.64 -0.47 14.56
CA ILE A 384 -26.05 -1.84 14.95
C ILE A 384 -25.38 -2.88 14.06
N GLN A 385 -25.33 -2.65 12.74
CA GLN A 385 -24.66 -3.54 11.80
C GLN A 385 -23.16 -3.62 12.07
N LEU A 386 -22.49 -2.50 12.33
CA LEU A 386 -21.05 -2.45 12.61
C LEU A 386 -20.72 -3.22 13.89
N LEU A 387 -21.53 -3.08 14.94
CA LEU A 387 -21.39 -3.85 16.18
C LEU A 387 -21.59 -5.35 15.91
N GLY A 388 -22.64 -5.72 15.17
CA GLY A 388 -22.92 -7.11 14.80
C GLY A 388 -21.78 -7.76 14.01
N ILE A 389 -21.30 -7.07 12.97
CA ILE A 389 -20.18 -7.52 12.13
C ILE A 389 -18.91 -7.66 12.98
N SER A 390 -18.57 -6.65 13.78
CA SER A 390 -17.34 -6.67 14.59
C SER A 390 -17.35 -7.81 15.62
N LEU A 391 -18.52 -8.05 16.24
CA LEU A 391 -18.72 -9.10 17.23
C LEU A 391 -18.64 -10.49 16.59
N TRP A 392 -19.32 -10.70 15.45
CA TRP A 392 -19.23 -11.95 14.68
C TRP A 392 -17.79 -12.24 14.23
N VAL A 393 -17.13 -11.26 13.61
CA VAL A 393 -15.76 -11.40 13.11
C VAL A 393 -14.81 -11.74 14.26
N TYR A 394 -14.89 -11.04 15.38
CA TYR A 394 -14.05 -11.32 16.55
C TYR A 394 -14.23 -12.76 17.04
N HIS A 395 -15.48 -13.20 17.20
CA HIS A 395 -15.76 -14.54 17.73
C HIS A 395 -15.36 -15.65 16.74
N ASP A 396 -15.79 -15.55 15.48
CA ASP A 396 -15.48 -16.56 14.47
C ASP A 396 -13.98 -16.63 14.20
N MET A 397 -13.30 -15.48 14.09
CA MET A 397 -11.83 -15.43 13.94
C MET A 397 -11.13 -16.11 15.12
N LYS A 398 -11.54 -15.81 16.37
CA LYS A 398 -10.98 -16.46 17.56
C LYS A 398 -11.16 -17.97 17.49
N LYS A 399 -12.33 -18.44 17.10
CA LYS A 399 -12.63 -19.87 16.98
C LYS A 399 -11.79 -20.54 15.89
N VAL A 400 -11.76 -19.96 14.68
CA VAL A 400 -11.01 -20.54 13.55
C VAL A 400 -9.50 -20.56 13.83
N ILE A 401 -8.94 -19.53 14.47
CA ILE A 401 -7.52 -19.55 14.87
C ILE A 401 -7.24 -20.65 15.90
N HIS A 402 -8.11 -20.83 16.91
CA HIS A 402 -7.94 -21.93 17.87
C HIS A 402 -8.05 -23.29 17.18
N GLU A 403 -8.98 -23.46 16.24
CA GLU A 403 -9.07 -24.69 15.44
C GLU A 403 -7.79 -24.94 14.64
N ARG A 404 -7.25 -23.91 13.97
CA ARG A 404 -5.97 -24.01 13.23
C ARG A 404 -4.80 -24.35 14.15
N LEU A 405 -4.74 -23.74 15.34
CA LEU A 405 -3.71 -24.04 16.34
C LEU A 405 -3.79 -25.50 16.79
N LYS A 406 -4.99 -26.02 17.05
CA LYS A 406 -5.19 -27.44 17.41
C LYS A 406 -4.79 -28.40 16.31
N ILE A 407 -5.04 -28.07 15.04
CA ILE A 407 -4.53 -28.85 13.89
C ILE A 407 -3.00 -28.91 13.94
N ILE A 408 -2.33 -27.78 14.18
CA ILE A 408 -0.87 -27.70 14.25
C ILE A 408 -0.33 -28.52 15.42
N LEU A 409 -1.02 -28.49 16.57
CA LEU A 409 -0.69 -29.28 17.76
C LEU A 409 -1.10 -30.75 17.67
N LYS A 410 -1.74 -31.17 16.56
CA LYS A 410 -2.27 -32.53 16.34
C LYS A 410 -3.28 -32.98 17.40
N GLU A 411 -4.05 -32.04 17.96
CA GLU A 411 -5.12 -32.36 18.89
C GLU A 411 -6.42 -32.73 18.14
N ASN A 412 -7.17 -33.69 18.66
CA ASN A 412 -8.47 -34.05 18.12
C ASN A 412 -9.51 -32.96 18.46
N PHE A 413 -10.18 -32.40 17.45
CA PHE A 413 -11.31 -31.48 17.65
C PHE A 413 -12.40 -31.68 16.60
N PHE A 414 -13.63 -31.33 16.96
CA PHE A 414 -14.77 -31.37 16.05
C PHE A 414 -15.01 -30.00 15.43
N ARG A 415 -14.96 -29.93 14.09
CA ARG A 415 -15.24 -28.72 13.33
C ARG A 415 -16.76 -28.54 13.18
N ASN A 416 -17.29 -27.46 13.72
CA ASN A 416 -18.72 -27.17 13.65
C ASN A 416 -19.01 -26.14 12.55
N GLU A 417 -18.93 -26.60 11.29
CA GLU A 417 -19.05 -25.77 10.08
C GLU A 417 -20.45 -25.17 9.91
N TRP A 418 -21.50 -25.90 10.31
CA TRP A 418 -22.89 -25.46 10.22
C TRP A 418 -23.16 -24.16 11.00
N MET A 419 -22.59 -24.03 12.21
CA MET A 419 -22.73 -22.78 12.98
C MET A 419 -22.06 -21.59 12.30
N ARG A 420 -20.94 -21.83 11.61
CA ARG A 420 -20.23 -20.79 10.86
C ARG A 420 -21.07 -20.33 9.66
N GLY A 421 -21.61 -21.28 8.89
CA GLY A 421 -22.53 -20.99 7.78
C GLY A 421 -23.77 -20.21 8.24
N LEU A 422 -24.38 -20.62 9.36
CA LEU A 422 -25.56 -19.97 9.91
C LEU A 422 -25.26 -18.54 10.38
N GLY A 423 -24.09 -18.29 10.97
CA GLY A 423 -23.70 -16.93 11.34
C GLY A 423 -23.47 -16.02 10.13
N PHE A 424 -22.93 -16.53 9.02
CA PHE A 424 -22.85 -15.77 7.77
C PHE A 424 -24.22 -15.48 7.16
N LEU A 425 -25.17 -16.41 7.25
CA LEU A 425 -26.56 -16.19 6.83
C LEU A 425 -27.24 -15.11 7.69
N ILE A 426 -27.05 -15.14 9.02
CA ILE A 426 -27.56 -14.09 9.91
C ILE A 426 -26.92 -12.74 9.59
N LEU A 427 -25.62 -12.72 9.29
CA LEU A 427 -24.92 -11.50 8.92
C LEU A 427 -25.50 -10.92 7.62
N ALA A 428 -25.71 -11.76 6.59
CA ALA A 428 -26.35 -11.39 5.34
C ALA A 428 -27.77 -10.86 5.55
N ALA A 429 -28.59 -11.56 6.34
CA ALA A 429 -29.94 -11.13 6.68
C ALA A 429 -29.95 -9.82 7.51
N GLY A 430 -28.99 -9.67 8.43
CA GLY A 430 -28.81 -8.52 9.31
C GLY A 430 -28.41 -7.24 8.59
N ILE A 431 -27.74 -7.38 7.45
CA ILE A 431 -27.45 -6.26 6.55
C ILE A 431 -28.73 -5.70 5.94
N TYR A 432 -29.64 -6.56 5.49
CA TYR A 432 -30.91 -6.13 4.89
C TYR A 432 -31.92 -5.71 5.96
N HIS A 433 -31.94 -6.41 7.09
CA HIS A 433 -32.83 -6.20 8.21
C HIS A 433 -32.03 -6.18 9.53
N PRO A 434 -31.69 -4.99 10.06
CA PRO A 434 -30.81 -4.83 11.23
C PRO A 434 -31.27 -5.58 12.49
N SER A 435 -32.57 -5.85 12.61
CA SER A 435 -33.14 -6.63 13.71
C SER A 435 -32.56 -8.05 13.81
N PHE A 436 -32.16 -8.66 12.70
CA PHE A 436 -31.55 -10.00 12.72
C PHE A 436 -30.18 -10.02 13.40
N MET A 437 -29.49 -8.88 13.54
CA MET A 437 -28.21 -8.80 14.27
C MET A 437 -28.36 -9.14 15.77
N ILE A 438 -29.57 -9.07 16.33
CA ILE A 438 -29.87 -9.49 17.71
C ILE A 438 -29.69 -11.01 17.90
N PHE A 439 -29.85 -11.79 16.83
CA PHE A 439 -29.64 -13.25 16.90
C PHE A 439 -28.16 -13.65 16.98
N LEU A 440 -27.21 -12.75 16.62
CA LEU A 440 -25.79 -13.05 16.71
C LEU A 440 -25.35 -13.31 18.17
N PRO A 441 -25.59 -12.42 19.15
CA PRO A 441 -25.29 -12.71 20.56
C PRO A 441 -25.88 -14.04 21.06
N LEU A 442 -27.12 -14.35 20.67
CA LEU A 442 -27.78 -15.61 21.05
C LEU A 442 -27.05 -16.83 20.48
N LEU A 443 -26.67 -16.78 19.21
CA LEU A 443 -25.90 -17.84 18.55
C LEU A 443 -24.55 -18.07 19.23
N LEU A 444 -23.92 -16.99 19.71
CA LEU A 444 -22.62 -17.05 20.37
C LEU A 444 -22.67 -17.59 21.79
N LEU A 445 -23.79 -17.41 22.50
CA LEU A 445 -24.01 -17.96 23.84
C LEU A 445 -24.44 -19.44 23.81
N TYR A 446 -24.98 -19.91 22.68
CA TYR A 446 -25.49 -21.27 22.53
C TYR A 446 -24.49 -22.39 22.91
N PRO A 447 -23.19 -22.36 22.51
CA PRO A 447 -22.24 -23.40 22.88
C PRO A 447 -22.02 -23.48 24.40
N ASN A 448 -21.95 -22.33 25.08
CA ASN A 448 -21.77 -22.26 26.53
C ASN A 448 -23.01 -22.79 27.27
N LEU A 449 -24.20 -22.48 26.77
CA LEU A 449 -25.46 -23.00 27.31
C LEU A 449 -25.55 -24.51 27.13
N ARG A 450 -25.23 -25.03 25.94
CA ARG A 450 -25.22 -26.47 25.65
C ARG A 450 -24.21 -27.23 26.52
N ALA A 451 -23.03 -26.64 26.77
CA ALA A 451 -22.02 -27.23 27.65
C ALA A 451 -22.50 -27.34 29.10
N ARG A 452 -23.22 -26.34 29.62
CA ARG A 452 -23.82 -26.38 30.96
C ARG A 452 -24.98 -27.37 31.07
N LEU A 453 -25.72 -27.59 29.98
CA LEU A 453 -26.89 -28.46 29.95
C LEU A 453 -26.57 -29.94 29.67
N LYS A 454 -25.35 -30.29 29.25
CA LYS A 454 -24.93 -31.70 29.13
C LYS A 454 -24.71 -32.25 30.56
N PRO A 455 -25.59 -33.12 31.09
CA PRO A 455 -25.39 -33.68 32.42
C PRO A 455 -24.10 -34.50 32.45
N GLN A 456 -23.37 -34.47 33.57
CA GLN A 456 -22.11 -35.22 33.83
C GLN A 456 -22.30 -36.76 33.86
N ARG A 457 -23.05 -37.34 32.91
CA ARG A 457 -23.38 -38.77 32.89
C ARG A 457 -22.24 -39.69 32.44
N GLU A 458 -21.07 -39.18 32.08
CA GLU A 458 -19.97 -40.00 31.50
C GLU A 458 -18.64 -39.94 32.27
N MET A 459 -18.64 -39.67 33.58
CA MET A 459 -17.48 -39.97 34.45
C MET A 459 -17.76 -41.10 35.45
N LYS A 460 -18.50 -42.14 35.05
CA LYS A 460 -18.35 -43.45 35.67
C LYS A 460 -17.15 -44.13 35.00
N LYS A 461 -15.98 -44.05 35.65
CA LYS A 461 -14.84 -44.91 35.34
C LYS A 461 -15.33 -46.37 35.25
N PRO A 462 -14.88 -47.18 34.27
CA PRO A 462 -14.91 -48.61 34.46
C PRO A 462 -14.01 -48.93 35.66
N SER A 463 -14.63 -49.44 36.72
CA SER A 463 -13.92 -50.20 37.73
C SER A 463 -13.56 -51.56 37.15
N VAL A 464 -12.29 -51.94 37.38
CA VAL A 464 -11.57 -53.18 37.01
C VAL A 464 -10.81 -53.09 35.69
#